data_AF-A0A1C5QVJ4-F1
#
_entry.id   AF-A0A1C5QVJ4-F1
#
_cell.length_a   1.000
_cell.length_b   1.000
_cell.length_c   1.000
_cell.angle_alpha   90.00
_cell.angle_beta   90.00
_cell.angle_gamma   90.00
#
_symmetry.space_group_name_H-M   'P 1'
#
loop_
_entity.id
_entity.type
_entity.pdbx_description
1 polymer ?
#
loop_
_entity_poly.entity_id
_entity_poly.type
_entity_poly.pdbx_seq_one_letter_code
_entity_poly.pdbx_strand_id
1 'polypeptide(L)'
;MIYDVDFESTIRDFDYTKRAIRGMHRIVNSEEFQDMDSEAIFKYLYRGMEIVSFKDYLKRYLYERAGIREKFSEIDDSIYREIINDAFDENGAPHSFNPTTKKWTAIMKGWLSASCVKRQTIFLLGFGLRMQVEDVSDFLVKVIKEEDFNFYDKDEVIFWYCYKNQLDYLQAQTYRNIYDRKLPLNVTKNYDASDFKKLWDEHDSEKIKEEKLLYYLSWLKASGIYDNNKKKAFDSFDSMMWKAKTVISEIYNRDAEETGKKKLWSPDKIMPGDVEKMICSGIPMNENGNLQTMSASLLKKQFQQYRMSRQRIDGIIKGKLPVERFDLITLNFFLFSQHEEVSGEERCREYIKNTNAILKGCGMLEIYPVNPYETYILICLLSECPLAIYSDIWELSYQEE
;
A
#
# COMPACT_ATOMS: atom_id res chain seq x y z
N MET A 1 50.63 -2.42 8.27
CA MET A 1 49.60 -2.08 9.27
C MET A 1 48.30 -1.89 8.51
N ILE A 2 47.54 -2.97 8.44
CA ILE A 2 46.17 -2.98 7.93
C ILE A 2 45.35 -2.36 9.06
N TYR A 3 44.78 -1.19 8.83
CA TYR A 3 43.83 -0.62 9.78
C TYR A 3 42.53 -1.39 9.64
N ASP A 4 42.21 -2.16 10.69
CA ASP A 4 40.85 -2.55 11.06
C ASP A 4 40.00 -1.27 11.12
N VAL A 5 39.29 -1.00 10.03
CA VAL A 5 38.13 -0.13 10.05
C VAL A 5 36.96 -1.06 10.29
N ASP A 6 36.41 -1.01 11.49
CA ASP A 6 35.26 -1.80 11.92
C ASP A 6 34.02 -1.38 11.09
N PHE A 7 33.85 -2.03 9.93
CA PHE A 7 32.73 -1.84 9.01
C PHE A 7 31.43 -2.50 9.51
N GLU A 8 31.49 -3.34 10.55
CA GLU A 8 30.40 -4.28 10.89
C GLU A 8 29.38 -3.74 11.90
N SER A 9 29.67 -2.68 12.66
CA SER A 9 28.75 -2.25 13.74
C SER A 9 27.57 -1.36 13.30
N THR A 10 27.47 -0.95 12.03
CA THR A 10 26.42 0.00 11.60
C THR A 10 25.61 -0.35 10.34
N ILE A 11 25.94 -1.41 9.61
CA ILE A 11 25.17 -1.83 8.43
C ILE A 11 24.55 -3.20 8.71
N ARG A 12 23.43 -3.23 9.44
CA ARG A 12 22.61 -4.44 9.55
C ARG A 12 22.09 -4.84 8.17
N ASP A 13 22.30 -6.10 7.82
CA ASP A 13 21.74 -6.76 6.64
C ASP A 13 20.20 -6.83 6.75
N PHE A 14 19.53 -6.26 5.76
CA PHE A 14 18.08 -6.06 5.69
C PHE A 14 17.38 -7.13 4.83
N ASP A 15 17.84 -8.38 4.83
CA ASP A 15 16.97 -9.51 4.44
C ASP A 15 15.97 -9.84 5.57
N TYR A 16 15.05 -8.88 5.84
CA TYR A 16 14.01 -9.00 6.87
C TYR A 16 12.70 -9.55 6.33
N THR A 17 12.44 -9.49 5.02
CA THR A 17 11.16 -9.91 4.43
C THR A 17 10.87 -11.39 4.70
N LYS A 18 11.85 -12.28 4.55
CA LYS A 18 11.69 -13.71 4.88
C LYS A 18 11.56 -13.96 6.39
N ARG A 19 12.10 -13.09 7.25
CA ARG A 19 11.95 -13.19 8.70
C ARG A 19 10.61 -12.62 9.18
N ALA A 20 10.13 -11.53 8.59
CA ALA A 20 8.82 -10.95 8.84
C ALA A 20 7.70 -11.87 8.35
N ILE A 21 7.82 -12.46 7.15
CA ILE A 21 6.90 -13.48 6.64
C ILE A 21 6.88 -14.71 7.55
N ARG A 22 8.06 -15.23 7.96
CA ARG A 22 8.14 -16.36 8.91
C ARG A 22 7.64 -15.99 10.31
N GLY A 23 7.86 -14.76 10.78
CA GLY A 23 7.39 -14.24 12.06
C GLY A 23 5.87 -14.11 12.08
N MET A 24 5.26 -13.60 11.01
CA MET A 24 3.82 -13.56 10.88
C MET A 24 3.19 -14.93 10.72
N HIS A 25 3.76 -15.83 9.91
CA HIS A 25 3.26 -17.22 9.86
C HIS A 25 3.40 -17.94 11.20
N ARG A 26 4.36 -17.57 12.06
CA ARG A 26 4.44 -18.07 13.43
C ARG A 26 3.33 -17.48 14.30
N ILE A 27 3.05 -16.19 14.16
CA ILE A 27 2.03 -15.46 14.92
C ILE A 27 0.61 -15.90 14.56
N VAL A 28 0.30 -16.00 13.26
CA VAL A 28 -1.02 -16.42 12.75
C VAL A 28 -1.32 -17.88 13.10
N ASN A 29 -0.29 -18.70 13.36
CA ASN A 29 -0.43 -20.13 13.65
C ASN A 29 -0.08 -20.52 15.10
N SER A 30 0.20 -19.58 16.00
CA SER A 30 0.51 -19.91 17.41
C SER A 30 -0.74 -19.86 18.28
N GLU A 31 -0.98 -20.92 19.06
CA GLU A 31 -2.03 -20.97 20.09
C GLU A 31 -1.92 -19.78 21.07
N GLU A 32 -0.70 -19.33 21.37
CA GLU A 32 -0.41 -18.16 22.22
C GLU A 32 -1.01 -16.84 21.70
N PHE A 33 -1.35 -16.73 20.42
CA PHE A 33 -1.83 -15.48 19.81
C PHE A 33 -3.35 -15.32 19.84
N GLN A 34 -4.09 -16.43 19.93
CA GLN A 34 -5.55 -16.39 20.11
C GLN A 34 -5.93 -15.79 21.47
N ASP A 35 -5.03 -15.89 22.45
CA ASP A 35 -5.20 -15.41 23.83
C ASP A 35 -4.53 -14.05 24.10
N MET A 36 -3.95 -13.38 23.09
CA MET A 36 -3.28 -12.09 23.28
C MET A 36 -4.28 -10.95 23.43
N ASP A 37 -4.13 -10.17 24.50
CA ASP A 37 -4.90 -8.94 24.71
C ASP A 37 -4.49 -7.80 23.74
N SER A 38 -5.35 -6.77 23.65
CA SER A 38 -5.16 -5.60 22.79
C SER A 38 -3.80 -4.90 23.04
N GLU A 39 -3.28 -4.93 24.28
CA GLU A 39 -2.00 -4.31 24.64
C GLU A 39 -0.80 -5.09 24.08
N ALA A 40 -0.84 -6.42 24.14
CA ALA A 40 0.19 -7.28 23.60
C ALA A 40 0.24 -7.18 22.06
N ILE A 41 -0.92 -7.12 21.40
CA ILE A 41 -1.02 -6.89 19.95
C ILE A 41 -0.47 -5.50 19.59
N PHE A 42 -0.87 -4.46 20.32
CA PHE A 42 -0.37 -3.11 20.10
C PHE A 42 1.16 -3.04 20.23
N LYS A 43 1.74 -3.66 21.28
CA LYS A 43 3.20 -3.75 21.46
C LYS A 43 3.89 -4.46 20.29
N TYR A 44 3.30 -5.53 19.75
CA TYR A 44 3.83 -6.19 18.56
C TYR A 44 3.81 -5.29 17.31
N LEU A 45 2.69 -4.61 17.05
CA LEU A 45 2.56 -3.70 15.90
C LEU A 45 3.47 -2.47 16.01
N TYR A 46 3.65 -1.95 17.22
CA TYR A 46 4.44 -0.75 17.51
C TYR A 46 5.96 -1.04 17.62
N ARG A 47 6.36 -2.14 18.28
CA ARG A 47 7.78 -2.46 18.59
C ARG A 47 8.31 -3.69 17.86
N GLY A 48 7.47 -4.67 17.55
CA GLY A 48 7.86 -5.96 16.97
C GLY A 48 8.01 -5.96 15.45
N MET A 49 7.27 -5.11 14.75
CA MET A 49 7.44 -4.94 13.30
C MET A 49 8.66 -4.06 13.00
N GLU A 50 9.76 -4.67 12.57
CA GLU A 50 10.92 -3.91 12.06
C GLU A 50 10.46 -3.10 10.84
N ILE A 51 10.40 -1.78 10.99
CA ILE A 51 10.03 -0.84 9.93
C ILE A 51 11.30 -0.11 9.54
N VAL A 52 11.86 -0.49 8.40
CA VAL A 52 12.87 0.35 7.77
C VAL A 52 12.15 1.57 7.24
N SER A 53 12.45 2.73 7.82
CA SER A 53 11.81 3.96 7.39
C SER A 53 12.31 4.33 5.99
N PHE A 54 11.42 4.86 5.16
CA PHE A 54 11.74 5.21 3.78
C PHE A 54 12.98 6.11 3.68
N LYS A 55 13.07 7.15 4.51
CA LYS A 55 14.23 8.05 4.56
C LYS A 55 15.55 7.31 4.84
N ASP A 56 15.54 6.31 5.74
CA ASP A 56 16.77 5.64 6.16
C ASP A 56 17.25 4.71 5.04
N TYR A 57 16.32 4.00 4.38
CA TYR A 57 16.64 3.18 3.22
C TYR A 57 17.14 4.04 2.05
N LEU A 58 16.46 5.16 1.74
CA LEU A 58 16.86 6.07 0.67
C LEU A 58 18.26 6.66 0.92
N LYS A 59 18.54 7.15 2.13
CA LYS A 59 19.86 7.71 2.48
C LYS A 59 20.97 6.67 2.34
N ARG A 60 20.73 5.42 2.77
CA ARG A 60 21.69 4.31 2.61
C ARG A 60 21.91 3.96 1.14
N TYR A 61 20.84 3.84 0.37
CA TYR A 61 20.92 3.60 -1.07
C TYR A 61 21.78 4.66 -1.76
N LEU A 62 21.53 5.95 -1.46
CA LEU A 62 22.31 7.06 -2.00
C LEU A 62 23.77 7.03 -1.52
N TYR A 63 23.99 6.75 -0.24
CA TYR A 63 25.31 6.66 0.37
C TYR A 63 26.19 5.59 -0.29
N GLU A 64 25.65 4.38 -0.43
CA GLU A 64 26.34 3.23 -1.03
C GLU A 64 26.61 3.47 -2.51
N ARG A 65 25.61 3.96 -3.23
CA ARG A 65 25.72 4.23 -4.67
C ARG A 65 26.69 5.36 -5.01
N ALA A 66 26.76 6.39 -4.16
CA ALA A 66 27.72 7.48 -4.33
C ALA A 66 29.14 7.10 -3.87
N GLY A 67 29.33 5.95 -3.23
CA GLY A 67 30.63 5.49 -2.75
C GLY A 67 31.21 6.37 -1.64
N ILE A 68 30.34 6.99 -0.82
CA ILE A 68 30.74 7.84 0.30
C ILE A 68 31.50 7.00 1.33
N ARG A 69 32.61 7.54 1.86
CA ARG A 69 33.52 6.81 2.77
C ARG A 69 33.46 7.32 4.20
N GLU A 70 33.01 8.55 4.38
CA GLU A 70 32.78 9.20 5.66
C GLU A 70 31.67 8.47 6.42
N LYS A 71 31.69 8.51 7.76
CA LYS A 71 30.71 7.75 8.55
C LYS A 71 29.29 8.19 8.20
N PHE A 72 28.42 7.21 7.95
CA PHE A 72 27.00 7.45 7.61
C PHE A 72 26.29 8.41 8.58
N SER A 73 26.59 8.33 9.89
CA SER A 73 26.00 9.19 10.92
C SER A 73 26.44 10.67 10.85
N GLU A 74 27.51 10.97 10.12
CA GLU A 74 28.12 12.30 10.01
C GLU A 74 27.75 12.99 8.67
N ILE A 75 27.00 12.32 7.79
CA ILE A 75 26.60 12.86 6.49
C ILE A 75 25.42 13.81 6.64
N ASP A 76 25.58 15.07 6.24
CA ASP A 76 24.48 16.04 6.20
C ASP A 76 23.50 15.74 5.06
N ASP A 77 22.22 16.02 5.30
CA ASP A 77 21.18 15.87 4.29
C ASP A 77 21.43 16.73 3.04
N SER A 78 22.30 17.75 3.07
CA SER A 78 22.72 18.52 1.89
C SER A 78 23.40 17.64 0.85
N ILE A 79 24.24 16.71 1.27
CA ILE A 79 24.97 15.81 0.37
C ILE A 79 23.98 14.91 -0.36
N TYR A 80 23.02 14.32 0.37
CA TYR A 80 21.96 13.51 -0.25
C TYR A 80 21.09 14.32 -1.20
N ARG A 81 20.79 15.59 -0.88
CA ARG A 81 20.03 16.48 -1.77
C ARG A 81 20.79 16.80 -3.05
N GLU A 82 22.10 17.03 -2.96
CA GLU A 82 22.95 17.25 -4.14
C GLU A 82 22.96 16.01 -5.04
N ILE A 83 23.18 14.82 -4.47
CA ILE A 83 23.12 13.56 -5.23
C ILE A 83 21.77 13.37 -5.93
N ILE A 84 20.65 13.61 -5.23
CA ILE A 84 19.32 13.49 -5.83
C ILE A 84 19.14 14.54 -6.93
N ASN A 85 19.56 15.79 -6.71
CA ASN A 85 19.42 16.86 -7.69
C ASN A 85 20.19 16.53 -8.97
N ASP A 86 21.48 16.22 -8.82
CA ASP A 86 22.38 15.93 -9.94
C ASP A 86 21.89 14.71 -10.73
N ALA A 87 21.48 13.65 -10.04
CA ALA A 87 20.94 12.46 -10.70
C ALA A 87 19.65 12.75 -11.48
N PHE A 88 18.72 13.55 -10.93
CA PHE A 88 17.47 13.89 -11.62
C PHE A 88 17.73 14.78 -12.85
N ASP A 89 18.65 15.74 -12.73
CA ASP A 89 19.05 16.62 -13.82
C ASP A 89 19.78 15.82 -14.93
N GLU A 90 20.73 14.96 -14.57
CA GLU A 90 21.48 14.10 -15.51
C GLU A 90 20.57 13.10 -16.24
N ASN A 91 19.61 12.50 -15.53
CA ASN A 91 18.71 11.49 -16.09
C ASN A 91 17.46 12.09 -16.76
N GLY A 92 17.30 13.42 -16.76
CA GLY A 92 16.16 14.10 -17.35
C GLY A 92 14.81 13.69 -16.74
N ALA A 93 14.82 13.30 -15.45
CA ALA A 93 13.63 12.85 -14.76
C ALA A 93 12.79 14.04 -14.26
N PRO A 94 11.45 13.95 -14.28
CA PRO A 94 10.62 15.04 -13.79
C PRO A 94 10.68 15.09 -12.25
N HIS A 95 10.36 16.25 -11.68
CA HIS A 95 10.22 16.37 -10.21
C HIS A 95 8.93 15.73 -9.66
N SER A 96 7.98 15.40 -10.55
CA SER A 96 6.72 14.74 -10.23
C SER A 96 6.08 14.21 -11.51
N PHE A 97 5.39 13.07 -11.44
CA PHE A 97 4.58 12.57 -12.56
C PHE A 97 3.32 13.40 -12.83
N ASN A 98 2.80 14.07 -11.79
CA ASN A 98 1.63 14.93 -11.87
C ASN A 98 2.01 16.40 -11.62
N PRO A 99 1.26 17.37 -12.17
CA PRO A 99 1.47 18.78 -11.85
C PRO A 99 1.48 19.03 -10.34
N THR A 100 2.48 19.78 -9.86
CA THR A 100 2.65 20.10 -8.44
C THR A 100 3.10 21.54 -8.28
N THR A 101 2.62 22.20 -7.22
CA THR A 101 3.05 23.54 -6.82
C THR A 101 4.22 23.51 -5.83
N LYS A 102 4.61 22.32 -5.35
CA LYS A 102 5.72 22.17 -4.41
C LYS A 102 7.05 22.43 -5.13
N LYS A 103 7.90 23.26 -4.52
CA LYS A 103 9.27 23.49 -4.97
C LYS A 103 10.09 22.20 -4.90
N TRP A 104 10.98 21.98 -5.86
CA TRP A 104 11.84 20.79 -5.93
C TRP A 104 12.63 20.54 -4.64
N THR A 105 13.21 21.60 -4.06
CA THR A 105 13.91 21.54 -2.77
C THR A 105 13.03 21.04 -1.63
N ALA A 106 11.74 21.38 -1.62
CA ALA A 106 10.80 20.89 -0.62
C ALA A 106 10.42 19.42 -0.84
N ILE A 107 10.38 18.97 -2.10
CA ILE A 107 10.14 17.56 -2.45
C ILE A 107 11.29 16.69 -1.95
N MET A 108 12.55 17.04 -2.28
CA MET A 108 13.73 16.30 -1.83
C MET A 108 13.85 16.25 -0.29
N LYS A 109 13.65 17.40 0.38
CA LYS A 109 13.60 17.45 1.86
C LYS A 109 12.49 16.55 2.41
N GLY A 110 11.34 16.52 1.74
CA GLY A 110 10.24 15.63 2.08
C GLY A 110 10.65 14.16 2.02
N TRP A 111 11.34 13.73 0.96
CA TRP A 111 11.81 12.35 0.83
C TRP A 111 12.83 11.96 1.90
N LEU A 112 13.79 12.84 2.19
CA LEU A 112 14.84 12.58 3.19
C LEU A 112 14.36 12.66 4.65
N SER A 113 13.10 13.04 4.89
CA SER A 113 12.48 13.11 6.21
C SER A 113 11.27 12.20 6.38
N ALA A 114 10.71 11.66 5.29
CA ALA A 114 9.50 10.86 5.32
C ALA A 114 9.77 9.44 5.86
N SER A 115 8.91 8.97 6.77
CA SER A 115 8.91 7.58 7.22
C SER A 115 8.33 6.61 6.17
N CYS A 116 7.41 7.10 5.34
CA CYS A 116 6.76 6.35 4.27
C CYS A 116 6.45 7.28 3.09
N VAL A 117 6.34 6.73 1.88
CA VAL A 117 5.92 7.45 0.68
C VAL A 117 4.87 6.64 -0.08
N LYS A 118 4.28 7.23 -1.13
CA LYS A 118 3.40 6.51 -2.04
C LYS A 118 4.23 5.68 -3.02
N ARG A 119 3.66 4.58 -3.52
CA ARG A 119 4.23 3.73 -4.58
C ARG A 119 4.76 4.53 -5.79
N GLN A 120 4.01 5.54 -6.24
CA GLN A 120 4.43 6.42 -7.35
C GLN A 120 5.72 7.20 -7.09
N THR A 121 6.05 7.48 -5.82
CA THR A 121 7.33 8.10 -5.47
C THR A 121 8.50 7.15 -5.70
N ILE A 122 8.32 5.85 -5.48
CA ILE A 122 9.35 4.84 -5.74
C ILE A 122 9.66 4.78 -7.24
N PHE A 123 8.64 4.76 -8.10
CA PHE A 123 8.85 4.79 -9.54
C PHE A 123 9.54 6.09 -10.02
N LEU A 124 9.15 7.23 -9.45
CA LEU A 124 9.80 8.50 -9.77
C LEU A 124 11.30 8.48 -9.42
N LEU A 125 11.64 7.97 -8.24
CA LEU A 125 13.03 7.77 -7.81
C LEU A 125 13.74 6.73 -8.68
N GLY A 126 13.04 5.69 -9.14
CA GLY A 126 13.57 4.71 -10.06
C GLY A 126 14.14 5.34 -11.33
N PHE A 127 13.41 6.30 -11.91
CA PHE A 127 13.88 7.07 -13.07
C PHE A 127 14.97 8.07 -12.69
N GLY A 128 14.73 8.91 -11.69
CA GLY A 128 15.64 10.01 -11.37
C GLY A 128 16.96 9.56 -10.79
N LEU A 129 17.01 8.46 -10.05
CA LEU A 129 18.24 7.85 -9.54
C LEU A 129 18.78 6.77 -10.47
N ARG A 130 18.15 6.49 -11.63
CA ARG A 130 18.55 5.42 -12.56
C ARG A 130 18.77 4.09 -11.84
N MET A 131 17.74 3.66 -11.11
CA MET A 131 17.74 2.41 -10.34
C MET A 131 17.71 1.19 -11.26
N GLN A 132 18.26 0.05 -10.81
CA GLN A 132 17.96 -1.23 -11.45
C GLN A 132 16.53 -1.67 -11.09
N VAL A 133 15.95 -2.59 -11.85
CA VAL A 133 14.59 -3.07 -11.56
C VAL A 133 14.53 -3.79 -10.20
N GLU A 134 15.62 -4.44 -9.81
CA GLU A 134 15.79 -5.10 -8.53
C GLU A 134 15.82 -4.09 -7.36
N ASP A 135 16.47 -2.94 -7.54
CA ASP A 135 16.44 -1.85 -6.56
C ASP A 135 15.01 -1.33 -6.37
N VAL A 136 14.28 -1.10 -7.48
CA VAL A 136 12.90 -0.63 -7.43
C VAL A 136 12.02 -1.66 -6.72
N SER A 137 12.15 -2.94 -7.07
CA SER A 137 11.45 -4.06 -6.42
C SER A 137 11.73 -4.08 -4.91
N ASP A 138 12.99 -3.87 -4.50
CA ASP A 138 13.37 -3.80 -3.09
C ASP A 138 12.69 -2.63 -2.37
N PHE A 139 12.63 -1.44 -2.96
CA PHE A 139 11.87 -0.33 -2.39
C PHE A 139 10.36 -0.63 -2.29
N LEU A 140 9.78 -1.34 -3.28
CA LEU A 140 8.37 -1.74 -3.25
C LEU A 140 8.09 -2.76 -2.13
N VAL A 141 8.85 -3.85 -2.13
CA VAL A 141 8.58 -5.04 -1.32
C VAL A 141 9.10 -4.88 0.10
N LYS A 142 10.28 -4.30 0.27
CA LYS A 142 10.94 -4.18 1.57
C LYS A 142 10.54 -2.87 2.27
N VAL A 143 10.53 -1.74 1.55
CA VAL A 143 10.40 -0.41 2.18
C VAL A 143 8.95 0.02 2.34
N ILE A 144 8.18 0.10 1.25
CA ILE A 144 6.74 0.45 1.33
C ILE A 144 5.88 -0.75 1.73
N LYS A 145 6.43 -1.97 1.68
CA LYS A 145 5.79 -3.23 2.08
C LYS A 145 4.49 -3.44 1.31
N GLU A 146 4.60 -3.41 -0.02
CA GLU A 146 3.55 -3.81 -0.95
C GLU A 146 4.07 -4.95 -1.84
N GLU A 147 3.19 -5.62 -2.59
CA GLU A 147 3.68 -6.54 -3.62
C GLU A 147 4.49 -5.78 -4.68
N ASP A 148 5.27 -6.55 -5.45
CA ASP A 148 6.08 -6.04 -6.55
C ASP A 148 5.20 -5.44 -7.68
N PHE A 149 5.78 -5.12 -8.83
CA PHE A 149 5.08 -4.50 -9.96
C PHE A 149 3.71 -5.12 -10.29
N ASN A 150 2.70 -4.27 -10.48
CA ASN A 150 1.35 -4.66 -10.89
C ASN A 150 1.25 -4.72 -12.41
N PHE A 151 1.32 -5.94 -12.96
CA PHE A 151 1.25 -6.13 -14.42
C PHE A 151 -0.17 -5.98 -15.02
N TYR A 152 -1.18 -5.72 -14.20
CA TYR A 152 -2.51 -5.28 -14.69
C TYR A 152 -2.61 -3.75 -14.84
N ASP A 153 -1.60 -3.02 -14.39
CA ASP A 153 -1.47 -1.57 -14.59
C ASP A 153 -0.51 -1.26 -15.75
N LYS A 154 -1.01 -0.53 -16.75
CA LYS A 154 -0.23 -0.20 -17.94
C LYS A 154 1.05 0.61 -17.62
N ASP A 155 1.00 1.48 -16.61
CA ASP A 155 2.11 2.36 -16.28
C ASP A 155 3.20 1.58 -15.57
N GLU A 156 2.84 0.70 -14.63
CA GLU A 156 3.81 -0.18 -13.96
C GLU A 156 4.47 -1.17 -14.92
N VAL A 157 3.73 -1.69 -15.89
CA VAL A 157 4.29 -2.51 -16.99
C VAL A 157 5.34 -1.72 -17.78
N ILE A 158 5.02 -0.49 -18.18
CA ILE A 158 5.93 0.38 -18.94
C ILE A 158 7.15 0.71 -18.09
N PHE A 159 6.96 1.05 -16.81
CA PHE A 159 8.03 1.40 -15.89
C PHE A 159 8.97 0.22 -15.66
N TRP A 160 8.43 -0.96 -15.36
CA TRP A 160 9.21 -2.19 -15.22
C TRP A 160 10.10 -2.44 -16.45
N TYR A 161 9.51 -2.32 -17.65
CA TYR A 161 10.25 -2.48 -18.90
C TYR A 161 11.37 -1.44 -19.04
N CYS A 162 11.07 -0.18 -18.76
CA CYS A 162 12.06 0.89 -18.82
C CYS A 162 13.21 0.66 -17.83
N TYR A 163 12.94 0.24 -16.59
CA TYR A 163 14.00 -0.07 -15.62
C TYR A 163 14.84 -1.27 -16.07
N LYS A 164 14.19 -2.34 -16.55
CA LYS A 164 14.92 -3.52 -17.03
C LYS A 164 15.85 -3.20 -18.19
N ASN A 165 15.43 -2.30 -19.08
CA ASN A 165 16.21 -1.90 -20.25
C ASN A 165 17.07 -0.65 -20.04
N GLN A 166 17.08 -0.07 -18.83
CA GLN A 166 17.79 1.15 -18.49
C GLN A 166 17.41 2.34 -19.40
N LEU A 167 16.11 2.49 -19.68
CA LEU A 167 15.52 3.58 -20.45
C LEU A 167 15.04 4.70 -19.52
N ASP A 168 15.14 5.93 -20.02
CA ASP A 168 14.73 7.13 -19.28
C ASP A 168 13.20 7.32 -19.21
N TYR A 169 12.77 8.35 -18.48
CA TYR A 169 11.35 8.67 -18.34
C TYR A 169 10.71 9.20 -19.64
N LEU A 170 11.50 9.76 -20.56
CA LEU A 170 10.99 10.21 -21.86
C LEU A 170 10.56 9.02 -22.71
N GLN A 171 11.30 7.91 -22.66
CA GLN A 171 10.89 6.65 -23.27
C GLN A 171 9.61 6.09 -22.62
N ALA A 172 9.50 6.13 -21.29
CA ALA A 172 8.27 5.74 -20.61
C ALA A 172 7.05 6.57 -21.09
N GLN A 173 7.21 7.88 -21.26
CA GLN A 173 6.17 8.74 -21.84
C GLN A 173 5.87 8.40 -23.31
N THR A 174 6.87 8.00 -24.08
CA THR A 174 6.68 7.54 -25.46
C THR A 174 5.81 6.29 -25.50
N TYR A 175 6.10 5.30 -24.65
CA TYR A 175 5.28 4.09 -24.55
C TYR A 175 3.87 4.35 -24.03
N ARG A 176 3.70 5.29 -23.09
CA ARG A 176 2.36 5.76 -22.68
C ARG A 176 1.56 6.32 -23.84
N ASN A 177 2.19 7.21 -24.63
CA ASN A 177 1.57 7.78 -25.82
C ASN A 177 1.24 6.71 -26.88
N ILE A 178 2.11 5.71 -27.06
CA ILE A 178 1.85 4.56 -27.93
C ILE A 178 0.64 3.78 -27.42
N TYR A 179 0.61 3.43 -26.13
CA TYR A 179 -0.52 2.75 -25.51
C TYR A 179 -1.82 3.50 -25.74
N ASP A 180 -1.88 4.79 -25.40
CA ASP A 180 -3.12 5.56 -25.46
C ASP A 180 -3.60 5.77 -26.92
N ARG A 181 -2.69 6.14 -27.82
CA ARG A 181 -3.06 6.65 -29.16
C ARG A 181 -2.89 5.67 -30.31
N LYS A 182 -1.97 4.71 -30.21
CA LYS A 182 -1.52 3.91 -31.35
C LYS A 182 -1.89 2.43 -31.26
N LEU A 183 -1.92 1.86 -30.06
CA LEU A 183 -2.18 0.41 -29.93
C LEU A 183 -3.64 0.07 -30.29
N PRO A 184 -3.85 -0.99 -31.08
CA PRO A 184 -5.17 -1.42 -31.54
C PRO A 184 -6.01 -2.01 -30.40
N LEU A 185 -7.33 -1.83 -30.48
CA LEU A 185 -8.30 -2.39 -29.52
C LEU A 185 -8.73 -3.83 -29.86
N ASN A 186 -8.37 -4.32 -31.05
CA ASN A 186 -8.88 -5.55 -31.65
C ASN A 186 -7.80 -6.62 -31.86
N VAL A 187 -6.81 -6.70 -30.98
CA VAL A 187 -5.88 -7.84 -30.97
C VAL A 187 -6.64 -9.08 -30.50
N THR A 188 -6.55 -10.18 -31.24
CA THR A 188 -7.07 -11.49 -30.82
C THR A 188 -6.59 -11.75 -29.40
N LYS A 189 -7.51 -12.06 -28.46
CA LYS A 189 -7.17 -12.39 -27.07
C LYS A 189 -6.33 -13.67 -27.04
N ASN A 190 -5.04 -13.54 -27.33
CA ASN A 190 -4.12 -14.65 -27.23
C ASN A 190 -3.88 -14.91 -25.74
N TYR A 191 -4.15 -16.14 -25.30
CA TYR A 191 -4.01 -16.54 -23.91
C TYR A 191 -2.55 -16.52 -23.45
N ASP A 192 -1.59 -16.72 -24.37
CA ASP A 192 -0.16 -16.65 -24.03
C ASP A 192 0.26 -15.26 -23.54
N ALA A 193 -0.41 -14.20 -24.03
CA ALA A 193 -0.14 -12.83 -23.61
C ALA A 193 -0.70 -12.48 -22.23
N SER A 194 -1.54 -13.33 -21.63
CA SER A 194 -2.16 -13.05 -20.33
C SER A 194 -1.24 -13.25 -19.14
N ASP A 195 -0.18 -14.02 -19.35
CA ASP A 195 0.81 -14.36 -18.33
C ASP A 195 2.08 -13.57 -18.62
N PHE A 196 2.20 -12.41 -17.95
CA PHE A 196 3.36 -11.53 -18.12
C PHE A 196 4.66 -12.31 -17.96
N LYS A 197 4.74 -13.19 -16.95
CA LYS A 197 5.95 -13.96 -16.66
C LYS A 197 6.32 -14.92 -17.79
N LYS A 198 5.36 -15.49 -18.52
CA LYS A 198 5.64 -16.39 -19.66
C LYS A 198 6.08 -15.68 -20.93
N LEU A 199 5.73 -14.39 -21.09
CA LEU A 199 6.24 -13.60 -22.20
C LEU A 199 7.75 -13.32 -22.08
N TRP A 200 8.27 -13.42 -20.85
CA TRP A 200 9.66 -13.21 -20.50
C TRP A 200 10.33 -14.55 -20.30
N ASP A 201 11.31 -14.86 -21.15
CA ASP A 201 12.17 -16.02 -20.92
C ASP A 201 13.33 -15.57 -20.02
N GLU A 202 13.72 -16.38 -19.05
CA GLU A 202 14.95 -16.16 -18.28
C GLU A 202 16.20 -16.18 -19.19
N HIS A 203 16.05 -16.71 -20.42
CA HIS A 203 17.04 -16.68 -21.49
C HIS A 203 16.94 -15.49 -22.45
N ASP A 204 15.94 -14.60 -22.31
CA ASP A 204 15.98 -13.31 -23.00
C ASP A 204 17.28 -12.59 -22.60
N SER A 205 17.95 -11.98 -23.58
CA SER A 205 19.18 -11.19 -23.35
C SER A 205 19.02 -10.19 -22.19
N GLU A 206 20.13 -9.63 -21.69
CA GLU A 206 20.12 -8.54 -20.68
C GLU A 206 19.08 -7.44 -20.95
N LYS A 207 18.70 -7.20 -22.22
CA LYS A 207 17.61 -6.31 -22.62
C LYS A 207 16.42 -7.05 -23.22
N ILE A 208 15.21 -6.64 -22.82
CA ILE A 208 13.93 -7.13 -23.34
C ILE A 208 13.59 -6.42 -24.65
N LYS A 209 13.17 -7.18 -25.67
CA LYS A 209 12.76 -6.60 -26.96
C LYS A 209 11.49 -5.76 -26.82
N GLU A 210 11.46 -4.59 -27.46
CA GLU A 210 10.30 -3.68 -27.48
C GLU A 210 9.03 -4.35 -28.00
N GLU A 211 9.15 -5.21 -29.02
CA GLU A 211 8.03 -5.94 -29.63
C GLU A 211 7.20 -6.70 -28.59
N LYS A 212 7.85 -7.29 -27.59
CA LYS A 212 7.17 -8.04 -26.53
C LYS A 212 6.40 -7.11 -25.58
N LEU A 213 6.97 -5.95 -25.23
CA LEU A 213 6.26 -4.92 -24.46
C LEU A 213 5.00 -4.47 -25.23
N LEU A 214 5.16 -4.09 -26.49
CA LEU A 214 4.04 -3.61 -27.31
C LEU A 214 2.97 -4.69 -27.49
N TYR A 215 3.37 -5.95 -27.60
CA TYR A 215 2.46 -7.09 -27.64
C TYR A 215 1.63 -7.21 -26.36
N TYR A 216 2.28 -7.20 -25.19
CA TYR A 216 1.59 -7.28 -23.89
C TYR A 216 0.68 -6.07 -23.65
N LEU A 217 1.16 -4.86 -23.93
CA LEU A 217 0.38 -3.63 -23.82
C LEU A 217 -0.84 -3.64 -24.75
N SER A 218 -0.70 -4.19 -25.96
CA SER A 218 -1.84 -4.34 -26.88
C SER A 218 -2.87 -5.34 -26.34
N TRP A 219 -2.41 -6.43 -25.72
CA TRP A 219 -3.31 -7.39 -25.05
C TRP A 219 -4.03 -6.75 -23.86
N LEU A 220 -3.33 -6.01 -22.99
CA LEU A 220 -3.94 -5.28 -21.87
C LEU A 220 -5.03 -4.33 -22.34
N LYS A 221 -4.74 -3.57 -23.40
CA LYS A 221 -5.67 -2.61 -23.99
C LYS A 221 -6.88 -3.31 -24.63
N ALA A 222 -6.65 -4.32 -25.47
CA ALA A 222 -7.73 -5.06 -26.15
C ALA A 222 -8.59 -5.89 -25.17
N SER A 223 -8.02 -6.33 -24.05
CA SER A 223 -8.77 -7.01 -23.00
C SER A 223 -9.67 -6.06 -22.20
N GLY A 224 -9.44 -4.75 -22.31
CA GLY A 224 -10.13 -3.73 -21.52
C GLY A 224 -9.88 -3.88 -20.02
N ILE A 225 -8.85 -4.64 -19.62
CA ILE A 225 -8.62 -5.01 -18.21
C ILE A 225 -8.44 -3.75 -17.38
N TYR A 226 -7.57 -2.83 -17.80
CA TYR A 226 -7.30 -1.60 -17.06
C TYR A 226 -8.54 -0.72 -16.84
N ASP A 227 -9.37 -0.50 -17.87
CA ASP A 227 -10.60 0.30 -17.71
C ASP A 227 -11.67 -0.44 -16.91
N ASN A 228 -11.81 -1.76 -17.15
CA ASN A 228 -12.70 -2.61 -16.37
C ASN A 228 -12.27 -2.69 -14.91
N ASN A 229 -10.97 -2.62 -14.60
CA ASN A 229 -10.45 -2.66 -13.24
C ASN A 229 -10.96 -1.48 -12.42
N LYS A 230 -10.97 -0.26 -12.98
CA LYS A 230 -11.52 0.93 -12.31
C LYS A 230 -13.02 0.78 -12.04
N LYS A 231 -13.78 0.32 -13.04
CA LYS A 231 -15.21 0.09 -12.90
C LYS A 231 -15.50 -1.01 -11.87
N LYS A 232 -14.84 -2.16 -11.98
CA LYS A 232 -14.98 -3.28 -11.04
C LYS A 232 -14.58 -2.91 -9.62
N ALA A 233 -13.55 -2.07 -9.45
CA ALA A 233 -13.17 -1.56 -8.14
C ALA A 233 -14.27 -0.69 -7.54
N PHE A 234 -14.87 0.20 -8.34
CA PHE A 234 -16.04 0.99 -7.92
C PHE A 234 -17.25 0.11 -7.62
N ASP A 235 -17.61 -0.84 -8.50
CA ASP A 235 -18.73 -1.75 -8.31
C ASP A 235 -18.55 -2.62 -7.04
N SER A 236 -17.32 -3.07 -6.78
CA SER A 236 -16.96 -3.81 -5.56
C SER A 236 -17.06 -2.94 -4.32
N PHE A 237 -16.54 -1.70 -4.38
CA PHE A 237 -16.65 -0.73 -3.31
C PHE A 237 -18.11 -0.40 -3.00
N ASP A 238 -18.92 -0.09 -4.01
CA ASP A 238 -20.33 0.26 -3.86
C ASP A 238 -21.14 -0.90 -3.28
N SER A 239 -20.90 -2.12 -3.75
CA SER A 239 -21.51 -3.32 -3.18
C SER A 239 -21.13 -3.54 -1.70
N MET A 240 -19.85 -3.40 -1.35
CA MET A 240 -19.39 -3.52 0.04
C MET A 240 -19.95 -2.38 0.92
N MET A 241 -19.98 -1.16 0.39
CA MET A 241 -20.57 0.00 1.08
C MET A 241 -22.05 -0.24 1.36
N TRP A 242 -22.81 -0.77 0.41
CA TRP A 242 -24.21 -1.12 0.64
C TRP A 242 -24.37 -2.16 1.76
N LYS A 243 -23.57 -3.23 1.72
CA LYS A 243 -23.57 -4.24 2.80
C LYS A 243 -23.21 -3.64 4.16
N ALA A 244 -22.20 -2.77 4.20
CA ALA A 244 -21.80 -2.10 5.43
C ALA A 244 -22.93 -1.22 5.97
N LYS A 245 -23.60 -0.46 5.10
CA LYS A 245 -24.78 0.34 5.48
C LYS A 245 -25.92 -0.52 6.02
N THR A 246 -26.15 -1.70 5.46
CA THR A 246 -27.15 -2.65 5.97
C THR A 246 -26.83 -3.06 7.40
N VAL A 247 -25.62 -3.58 7.63
CA VAL A 247 -25.13 -3.95 8.98
C VAL A 247 -25.29 -2.78 9.96
N ILE A 248 -24.85 -1.58 9.59
CA ILE A 248 -24.91 -0.40 10.46
C ILE A 248 -26.35 -0.02 10.78
N SER A 249 -27.26 -0.10 9.80
CA SER A 249 -28.67 0.18 10.04
C SER A 249 -29.32 -0.82 10.99
N GLU A 250 -28.92 -2.09 10.94
CA GLU A 250 -29.37 -3.13 11.87
C GLU A 250 -28.84 -2.88 13.28
N ILE A 251 -27.57 -2.51 13.43
CA ILE A 251 -26.98 -2.10 14.72
C ILE A 251 -27.76 -0.92 15.31
N TYR A 252 -27.94 0.15 14.54
CA TYR A 252 -28.67 1.34 15.00
C TYR A 252 -30.14 1.06 15.36
N ASN A 253 -30.79 0.09 14.70
CA ASN A 253 -32.14 -0.31 15.04
C ASN A 253 -32.18 -1.09 16.36
N ARG A 254 -31.25 -2.02 16.60
CA ARG A 254 -31.12 -2.72 17.89
C ARG A 254 -30.91 -1.72 19.04
N ASP A 255 -29.98 -0.78 18.88
CA ASP A 255 -29.73 0.28 19.88
C ASP A 255 -30.97 1.15 20.13
N ALA A 256 -31.75 1.44 19.08
CA ALA A 256 -32.96 2.24 19.19
C ALA A 256 -34.06 1.50 19.97
N GLU A 257 -34.21 0.19 19.73
CA GLU A 257 -35.14 -0.66 20.47
C GLU A 257 -34.77 -0.74 21.96
N GLU A 258 -33.49 -0.98 22.27
CA GLU A 258 -32.99 -1.04 23.66
C GLU A 258 -33.15 0.29 24.40
N THR A 259 -33.00 1.42 23.71
CA THR A 259 -33.13 2.77 24.29
C THR A 259 -34.54 3.35 24.19
N GLY A 260 -35.52 2.58 23.70
CA GLY A 260 -36.93 3.01 23.56
C GLY A 260 -37.17 4.11 22.52
N LYS A 261 -36.22 4.34 21.60
CA LYS A 261 -36.33 5.31 20.52
C LYS A 261 -37.09 4.70 19.34
N LYS A 262 -38.14 5.38 18.86
CA LYS A 262 -38.96 4.92 17.70
C LYS A 262 -38.32 5.15 16.33
N LYS A 263 -37.02 5.44 16.24
CA LYS A 263 -36.38 5.83 14.97
C LYS A 263 -35.98 4.58 14.20
N LEU A 264 -36.65 4.32 13.08
CA LEU A 264 -36.29 3.24 12.15
C LEU A 264 -35.24 3.71 11.12
N TRP A 265 -34.08 3.06 11.16
CA TRP A 265 -32.98 3.24 10.23
C TRP A 265 -33.08 2.27 9.05
N SER A 266 -32.62 2.72 7.89
CA SER A 266 -32.49 1.91 6.66
C SER A 266 -31.12 2.20 6.03
N PRO A 267 -30.61 1.32 5.15
CA PRO A 267 -29.30 1.53 4.50
C PRO A 267 -29.18 2.90 3.81
N ASP A 268 -30.26 3.38 3.18
CA ASP A 268 -30.29 4.69 2.51
C ASP A 268 -30.07 5.88 3.45
N LYS A 269 -30.43 5.72 4.73
CA LYS A 269 -30.25 6.77 5.76
C LYS A 269 -28.85 6.76 6.37
N ILE A 270 -28.04 5.73 6.09
CA ILE A 270 -26.67 5.63 6.57
C ILE A 270 -25.76 6.46 5.68
N MET A 271 -25.15 7.47 6.28
CA MET A 271 -24.26 8.42 5.61
C MET A 271 -22.81 7.94 5.70
N PRO A 272 -21.91 8.43 4.83
CA PRO A 272 -20.47 8.12 4.91
C PRO A 272 -19.85 8.39 6.29
N GLY A 273 -20.37 9.37 7.04
CA GLY A 273 -19.93 9.64 8.42
C GLY A 273 -20.33 8.56 9.42
N ASP A 274 -21.46 7.87 9.20
CA ASP A 274 -21.86 6.73 10.05
C ASP A 274 -20.91 5.55 9.82
N VAL A 275 -20.51 5.32 8.56
CA VAL A 275 -19.53 4.28 8.21
C VAL A 275 -18.15 4.60 8.81
N GLU A 276 -17.67 5.85 8.68
CA GLU A 276 -16.42 6.28 9.34
C GLU A 276 -16.51 6.08 10.85
N LYS A 277 -17.63 6.45 11.48
CA LYS A 277 -17.80 6.32 12.94
C LYS A 277 -17.72 4.86 13.40
N MET A 278 -18.28 3.92 12.64
CA MET A 278 -18.23 2.51 13.00
C MET A 278 -16.83 1.92 12.84
N ILE A 279 -16.19 2.18 11.69
CA ILE A 279 -14.83 1.68 11.42
C ILE A 279 -13.80 2.35 12.34
N CYS A 280 -13.91 3.65 12.59
CA CYS A 280 -12.94 4.43 13.36
C CYS A 280 -13.40 4.70 14.81
N SER A 281 -14.24 3.84 15.39
CA SER A 281 -14.86 4.10 16.71
C SER A 281 -13.85 4.23 17.86
N GLY A 282 -12.70 3.54 17.78
CA GLY A 282 -11.60 3.66 18.73
C GLY A 282 -10.74 4.94 18.61
N ILE A 283 -10.96 5.78 17.59
CA ILE A 283 -10.21 7.03 17.45
C ILE A 283 -10.86 8.09 18.37
N PRO A 284 -10.11 8.71 19.31
CA PRO A 284 -10.67 9.72 20.20
C PRO A 284 -11.12 10.96 19.43
N MET A 285 -12.08 11.70 19.98
CA MET A 285 -12.50 12.99 19.43
C MET A 285 -11.67 14.14 20.00
N ASN A 286 -11.48 15.19 19.20
CA ASN A 286 -10.96 16.47 19.66
C ASN A 286 -12.07 17.32 20.31
N GLU A 287 -11.69 18.46 20.88
CA GLU A 287 -12.60 19.41 21.54
C GLU A 287 -13.76 19.89 20.64
N ASN A 288 -13.58 19.83 19.31
CA ASN A 288 -14.58 20.23 18.32
C ASN A 288 -15.51 19.07 17.91
N GLY A 289 -15.42 17.90 18.56
CA GLY A 289 -16.23 16.71 18.24
C GLY A 289 -15.84 16.00 16.95
N ASN A 290 -14.66 16.29 16.40
CA ASN A 290 -14.12 15.57 15.23
C ASN A 290 -13.12 14.52 15.70
N LEU A 291 -13.05 13.39 15.01
CA LEU A 291 -12.01 12.37 15.25
C LEU A 291 -10.60 13.01 15.16
N GLN A 292 -9.75 12.70 16.12
CA GLN A 292 -8.36 13.17 16.15
C GLN A 292 -7.63 12.78 14.86
N THR A 293 -6.66 13.62 14.48
CA THR A 293 -5.86 13.41 13.28
C THR A 293 -4.85 12.29 13.47
N MET A 294 -4.53 11.54 12.41
CA MET A 294 -3.48 10.51 12.42
C MET A 294 -2.13 10.99 12.95
N SER A 295 -1.84 12.29 12.92
CA SER A 295 -0.59 12.83 13.48
C SER A 295 -0.44 12.65 14.98
N ALA A 296 -1.53 12.42 15.72
CA ALA A 296 -1.52 12.17 17.16
C ALA A 296 -1.37 10.68 17.51
N SER A 297 -1.50 9.77 16.53
CA SER A 297 -1.36 8.33 16.77
C SER A 297 0.11 7.90 16.82
N LEU A 298 0.48 7.07 17.79
CA LEU A 298 1.74 6.34 17.86
C LEU A 298 1.94 5.42 16.64
N LEU A 299 0.85 4.95 16.01
CA LEU A 299 0.85 4.14 14.79
C LEU A 299 0.81 4.97 13.50
N LYS A 300 0.99 6.31 13.57
CA LYS A 300 0.99 7.19 12.39
C LYS A 300 1.90 6.68 11.27
N LYS A 301 3.12 6.27 11.60
CA LYS A 301 4.11 5.85 10.59
C LYS A 301 3.63 4.63 9.79
N GLN A 302 2.89 3.75 10.46
CA GLN A 302 2.34 2.52 9.92
C GLN A 302 1.04 2.77 9.16
N PHE A 303 0.13 3.60 9.68
CA PHE A 303 -1.27 3.61 9.24
C PHE A 303 -1.73 4.91 8.55
N GLN A 304 -0.90 5.97 8.51
CA GLN A 304 -1.34 7.30 8.05
C GLN A 304 -1.99 7.30 6.66
N GLN A 305 -1.64 6.37 5.77
CA GLN A 305 -2.16 6.32 4.42
C GLN A 305 -3.48 5.53 4.27
N TYR A 306 -3.93 4.81 5.29
CA TYR A 306 -4.97 3.78 5.16
C TYR A 306 -6.29 4.12 5.85
N ARG A 307 -6.37 5.26 6.53
CA ARG A 307 -7.59 5.68 7.25
C ARG A 307 -8.72 6.01 6.27
N MET A 308 -9.84 5.30 6.43
CA MET A 308 -11.06 5.53 5.66
C MET A 308 -11.92 6.64 6.26
N SER A 309 -11.56 7.89 5.96
CA SER A 309 -12.33 9.06 6.41
C SER A 309 -13.65 9.23 5.65
N ARG A 310 -14.61 9.95 6.25
CA ARG A 310 -15.83 10.37 5.56
C ARG A 310 -15.53 11.09 4.24
N GLN A 311 -14.52 11.96 4.21
CA GLN A 311 -14.14 12.71 3.01
C GLN A 311 -13.62 11.77 1.91
N ARG A 312 -12.88 10.71 2.28
CA ARG A 312 -12.42 9.68 1.35
C ARG A 312 -13.61 8.93 0.74
N ILE A 313 -14.53 8.45 1.57
CA ILE A 313 -15.75 7.73 1.14
C ILE A 313 -16.60 8.63 0.23
N ASP A 314 -16.91 9.86 0.67
CA ASP A 314 -17.67 10.84 -0.12
C ASP A 314 -17.00 11.14 -1.47
N GLY A 315 -15.67 11.22 -1.49
CA GLY A 315 -14.89 11.46 -2.70
C GLY A 315 -15.01 10.31 -3.70
N ILE A 316 -14.98 9.05 -3.23
CA ILE A 316 -15.17 7.86 -4.07
C ILE A 316 -16.59 7.82 -4.64
N ILE A 317 -17.61 7.94 -3.78
CA ILE A 317 -19.03 7.88 -4.19
C ILE A 317 -19.35 8.94 -5.26
N LYS A 318 -18.75 10.13 -5.14
CA LYS A 318 -18.94 11.24 -6.10
C LYS A 318 -18.06 11.12 -7.35
N GLY A 319 -17.30 10.04 -7.52
CA GLY A 319 -16.38 9.83 -8.64
C GLY A 319 -15.19 10.80 -8.68
N LYS A 320 -14.92 11.50 -7.58
CA LYS A 320 -13.82 12.48 -7.47
C LYS A 320 -12.48 11.82 -7.12
N LEU A 321 -12.54 10.68 -6.45
CA LEU A 321 -11.37 9.89 -6.08
C LEU A 321 -11.52 8.46 -6.62
N PRO A 322 -10.42 7.82 -7.06
CA PRO A 322 -10.45 6.41 -7.41
C PRO A 322 -10.63 5.55 -6.15
N VAL A 323 -11.07 4.31 -6.33
CA VAL A 323 -10.99 3.27 -5.29
C VAL A 323 -9.55 2.77 -5.23
N GLU A 324 -8.98 2.72 -4.03
CA GLU A 324 -7.67 2.13 -3.74
C GLU A 324 -7.86 0.78 -3.03
N ARG A 325 -6.83 -0.08 -3.10
CA ARG A 325 -6.83 -1.40 -2.46
C ARG A 325 -7.22 -1.37 -0.98
N PHE A 326 -6.68 -0.42 -0.23
CA PHE A 326 -6.94 -0.29 1.21
C PHE A 326 -8.39 0.10 1.51
N ASP A 327 -9.11 0.72 0.57
CA ASP A 327 -10.54 0.98 0.72
C ASP A 327 -11.32 -0.35 0.75
N LEU A 328 -11.00 -1.27 -0.18
CA LEU A 328 -11.64 -2.58 -0.27
C LEU A 328 -11.24 -3.49 0.89
N ILE A 329 -9.95 -3.51 1.26
CA ILE A 329 -9.42 -4.30 2.39
C ILE A 329 -10.13 -3.90 3.69
N THR A 330 -10.27 -2.60 3.96
CA THR A 330 -10.87 -2.09 5.20
C THR A 330 -12.38 -2.30 5.24
N LEU A 331 -13.10 -2.06 4.14
CA LEU A 331 -14.54 -2.35 4.09
C LEU A 331 -14.83 -3.84 4.24
N ASN A 332 -14.05 -4.68 3.56
CA ASN A 332 -14.24 -6.12 3.68
C ASN A 332 -13.89 -6.60 5.10
N PHE A 333 -12.88 -6.00 5.74
CA PHE A 333 -12.59 -6.29 7.15
C PHE A 333 -13.80 -5.96 8.03
N PHE A 334 -14.41 -4.79 7.86
CA PHE A 334 -15.60 -4.43 8.61
C PHE A 334 -16.71 -5.47 8.44
N LEU A 335 -16.99 -5.92 7.21
CA LEU A 335 -18.00 -6.96 6.97
C LEU A 335 -17.63 -8.29 7.65
N PHE A 336 -16.39 -8.75 7.51
CA PHE A 336 -15.93 -10.00 8.10
C PHE A 336 -15.86 -9.94 9.64
N SER A 337 -15.61 -8.76 10.21
CA SER A 337 -15.59 -8.56 11.66
C SER A 337 -16.93 -8.81 12.33
N GLN A 338 -18.03 -8.81 11.57
CA GLN A 338 -19.38 -9.06 12.10
C GLN A 338 -19.74 -10.56 12.17
N HIS A 339 -18.93 -11.42 11.56
CA HIS A 339 -19.12 -12.87 11.57
C HIS A 339 -18.45 -13.48 12.80
N GLU A 340 -19.03 -13.26 13.98
CA GLU A 340 -18.52 -13.79 15.26
C GLU A 340 -18.94 -15.25 15.51
N GLU A 341 -19.83 -15.80 14.68
CA GLU A 341 -20.31 -17.18 14.75
C GLU A 341 -19.31 -18.24 14.27
N VAL A 342 -18.25 -17.82 13.57
CA VAL A 342 -17.18 -18.70 13.05
C VAL A 342 -15.88 -18.49 13.83
N SER A 343 -15.04 -19.53 13.91
CA SER A 343 -13.72 -19.42 14.54
C SER A 343 -12.86 -18.36 13.86
N GLY A 344 -11.97 -17.70 14.61
CA GLY A 344 -11.06 -16.69 14.08
C GLY A 344 -10.18 -17.18 12.93
N GLU A 345 -9.68 -18.43 12.99
CA GLU A 345 -8.90 -19.05 11.91
C GLU A 345 -9.70 -19.13 10.60
N GLU A 346 -10.92 -19.68 10.67
CA GLU A 346 -11.80 -19.81 9.51
C GLU A 346 -12.14 -18.44 8.92
N ARG A 347 -12.53 -17.48 9.77
CA ARG A 347 -12.84 -16.11 9.35
C ARG A 347 -11.65 -15.45 8.65
N CYS A 348 -10.44 -15.57 9.20
CA CYS A 348 -9.23 -15.03 8.60
C CYS A 348 -8.93 -15.69 7.24
N ARG A 349 -9.05 -17.02 7.15
CA ARG A 349 -8.83 -17.79 5.92
C ARG A 349 -9.81 -17.39 4.82
N GLU A 350 -11.09 -17.29 5.15
CA GLU A 350 -12.14 -16.86 4.22
C GLU A 350 -11.96 -15.41 3.81
N TYR A 351 -11.59 -14.53 4.74
CA TYR A 351 -11.28 -13.12 4.45
C TYR A 351 -10.15 -13.00 3.44
N ILE A 352 -9.03 -13.70 3.61
CA ILE A 352 -7.89 -13.64 2.68
C ILE A 352 -8.32 -14.12 1.29
N LYS A 353 -8.99 -15.27 1.22
CA LYS A 353 -9.47 -15.84 -0.05
C LYS A 353 -10.45 -14.91 -0.76
N ASN A 354 -11.43 -14.37 -0.03
CA ASN A 354 -12.44 -13.47 -0.56
C ASN A 354 -11.83 -12.14 -1.02
N THR A 355 -11.00 -11.53 -0.18
CA THR A 355 -10.36 -10.25 -0.47
C THR A 355 -9.41 -10.35 -1.66
N ASN A 356 -8.57 -11.38 -1.73
CA ASN A 356 -7.67 -11.57 -2.88
C ASN A 356 -8.45 -11.81 -4.19
N ALA A 357 -9.57 -12.54 -4.13
CA ALA A 357 -10.43 -12.71 -5.31
C ALA A 357 -11.00 -11.37 -5.80
N ILE A 358 -11.41 -10.49 -4.88
CA ILE A 358 -11.93 -9.15 -5.20
C ILE A 358 -10.83 -8.26 -5.74
N LEU A 359 -9.68 -8.19 -5.06
CA LEU A 359 -8.52 -7.39 -5.47
C LEU A 359 -8.04 -7.80 -6.87
N LYS A 360 -7.84 -9.10 -7.09
CA LYS A 360 -7.48 -9.64 -8.41
C LYS A 360 -8.52 -9.34 -9.47
N GLY A 361 -9.81 -9.46 -9.11
CA GLY A 361 -10.92 -9.08 -9.99
C GLY A 361 -10.86 -7.61 -10.44
N CYS A 362 -10.34 -6.74 -9.57
CA CYS A 362 -10.12 -5.32 -9.79
C CYS A 362 -8.71 -4.98 -10.34
N GLY A 363 -7.88 -5.99 -10.68
CA GLY A 363 -6.49 -5.81 -11.10
C GLY A 363 -5.62 -5.05 -10.08
N MET A 364 -5.92 -5.25 -8.80
CA MET A 364 -5.13 -4.78 -7.68
C MET A 364 -4.27 -5.92 -7.13
N LEU A 365 -3.13 -5.56 -6.55
CA LEU A 365 -2.21 -6.48 -5.87
C LEU A 365 -2.91 -7.18 -4.69
N GLU A 366 -2.57 -8.43 -4.43
CA GLU A 366 -3.16 -9.27 -3.37
C GLU A 366 -2.69 -8.86 -1.97
N ILE A 367 -3.40 -9.30 -0.92
CA ILE A 367 -2.99 -9.08 0.47
C ILE A 367 -1.53 -9.46 0.64
N TYR A 368 -0.76 -8.52 1.19
CA TYR A 368 0.66 -8.64 1.45
C TYR A 368 0.88 -8.55 2.95
N PRO A 369 0.92 -9.69 3.66
CA PRO A 369 0.90 -9.70 5.11
C PRO A 369 2.00 -8.87 5.75
N VAL A 370 3.13 -8.63 5.06
CA VAL A 370 4.25 -7.83 5.59
C VAL A 370 3.88 -6.36 5.78
N ASN A 371 2.83 -5.88 5.10
CA ASN A 371 2.27 -4.56 5.33
C ASN A 371 1.68 -4.46 6.76
N PRO A 372 2.14 -3.52 7.61
CA PRO A 372 1.69 -3.43 9.01
C PRO A 372 0.18 -3.28 9.19
N TYR A 373 -0.49 -2.57 8.27
CA TYR A 373 -1.93 -2.36 8.37
C TYR A 373 -2.70 -3.63 8.00
N GLU A 374 -2.22 -4.40 7.03
CA GLU A 374 -2.81 -5.67 6.67
C GLU A 374 -2.52 -6.72 7.73
N THR A 375 -1.31 -6.76 8.29
CA THR A 375 -0.98 -7.59 9.47
C THR A 375 -1.98 -7.31 10.59
N TYR A 376 -2.19 -6.04 10.90
CA TYR A 376 -3.14 -5.60 11.92
C TYR A 376 -4.57 -6.08 11.67
N ILE A 377 -5.07 -5.96 10.44
CA ILE A 377 -6.39 -6.46 10.05
C ILE A 377 -6.49 -7.98 10.24
N LEU A 378 -5.49 -8.72 9.78
CA LEU A 378 -5.46 -10.18 9.90
C LEU A 378 -5.43 -10.62 11.37
N ILE A 379 -4.65 -9.93 12.20
CA ILE A 379 -4.62 -10.15 13.65
C ILE A 379 -6.01 -9.93 14.27
N CYS A 380 -6.68 -8.82 13.94
CA CYS A 380 -8.02 -8.55 14.48
C CYS A 380 -8.99 -9.68 14.13
N LEU A 381 -8.96 -10.19 12.90
CA LEU A 381 -9.86 -11.27 12.45
C LEU A 381 -9.66 -12.60 13.19
N LEU A 382 -8.49 -12.83 13.78
CA LEU A 382 -8.20 -14.02 14.58
C LEU A 382 -8.80 -13.94 16.00
N SER A 383 -9.13 -12.76 16.50
CA SER A 383 -9.71 -12.55 17.85
C SER A 383 -11.20 -12.86 17.92
N GLU A 384 -11.76 -13.16 19.09
CA GLU A 384 -13.21 -13.42 19.23
C GLU A 384 -14.09 -12.24 18.79
N CYS A 385 -13.68 -11.01 19.11
CA CYS A 385 -14.37 -9.76 18.77
C CYS A 385 -13.50 -8.85 17.89
N PRO A 386 -13.39 -9.10 16.57
CA PRO A 386 -12.42 -8.41 15.71
C PRO A 386 -12.57 -6.90 15.69
N LEU A 387 -13.81 -6.39 15.66
CA LEU A 387 -14.05 -4.95 15.61
C LEU A 387 -13.71 -4.28 16.96
N ALA A 388 -13.89 -4.98 18.08
CA ALA A 388 -13.51 -4.47 19.40
C ALA A 388 -11.98 -4.36 19.51
N ILE A 389 -11.24 -5.43 19.18
CA ILE A 389 -9.77 -5.40 19.17
C ILE A 389 -9.22 -4.33 18.21
N TYR A 390 -9.86 -4.18 17.04
CA TYR A 390 -9.52 -3.11 16.10
C TYR A 390 -9.72 -1.71 16.74
N SER A 391 -10.84 -1.49 17.42
CA SER A 391 -11.08 -0.22 18.09
C SER A 391 -10.12 0.02 19.26
N ASP A 392 -9.86 -0.99 20.09
CA ASP A 392 -8.94 -0.88 21.22
C ASP A 392 -7.51 -0.52 20.79
N ILE A 393 -7.01 -1.14 19.71
CA ILE A 393 -5.67 -0.85 19.19
C ILE A 393 -5.60 0.58 18.65
N TRP A 394 -6.68 1.05 18.02
CA TRP A 394 -6.78 2.46 17.65
C TRP A 394 -6.74 3.35 18.89
N GLU A 395 -7.52 3.06 19.92
CA GLU A 395 -7.57 3.84 21.16
C GLU A 395 -6.20 3.90 21.85
N LEU A 396 -5.57 2.74 22.06
CA LEU A 396 -4.22 2.60 22.60
C LEU A 396 -3.20 3.42 21.80
N SER A 397 -3.38 3.52 20.47
CA SER A 397 -2.48 4.31 19.64
C SER A 397 -2.52 5.81 19.90
N TYR A 398 -3.54 6.35 20.59
CA TYR A 398 -3.63 7.76 20.95
C TYR A 398 -3.37 8.02 22.44
N GLN A 399 -3.03 6.99 23.22
CA GLN A 399 -2.60 7.15 24.60
C GLN A 399 -1.13 7.63 24.63
N GLU A 400 -0.81 8.56 25.53
CA GLU A 400 0.57 9.05 25.70
C GLU A 400 1.48 7.92 26.24
N GLU A 401 2.74 7.88 25.81
CA GLU A 401 3.74 6.89 26.28
C GLU A 401 4.08 7.01 27.77
#